data_AF-A0A414R5J9-F1
#
_entry.id   AF-A0A414R5J9-F1
#
_cell.length_a   1.000
_cell.length_b   1.000
_cell.length_c   1.000
_cell.angle_alpha   90.00
_cell.angle_beta   90.00
_cell.angle_gamma   90.00
#
_symmetry.space_group_name_H-M   'P 1'
#
loop_
_entity.id
_entity.type
_entity.pdbx_description
1 polymer ?
#
loop_
_entity_poly.entity_id
_entity_poly.type
_entity_poly.pdbx_seq_one_letter_code
_entity_poly.pdbx_strand_id
1 'polypeptide(L)'
;MKKLLVLVLSLAMVLSLSACGNKETKKSNSDSSKKKFTVGFDAEYPPYGYMDSDTGEYTGFDLELAQAVCDMEGWELVKTPIEWASKDAELNNGNIDCIWNGFTINGKEDKYEWSDPYVNNQQVVVVAKNSGITKLADLKDKYVAAQSASAALQLLQKGGDQEKLGKTFKEIQEFPDYNTAFSELEAGTVDAVAMDVGVAKYQVNNRNNNYVILDENLNSEQYGIGFKKGNTELRDKVNADLKKLYDEGKVDELAKKYGIEDMICLGDK
;
A
#
# COMPACT_ATOMS: atom_id res chain seq x y z
N MET A 1 10.56 65.03 47.25
CA MET A 1 9.21 64.45 47.06
C MET A 1 8.92 64.13 45.58
N LYS A 2 9.76 63.31 44.92
CA LYS A 2 9.53 62.75 43.57
C LYS A 2 10.11 61.33 43.39
N LYS A 3 10.52 60.67 44.48
CA LYS A 3 11.10 59.30 44.47
C LYS A 3 10.33 58.29 45.34
N LEU A 4 9.16 58.70 45.85
CA LEU A 4 8.27 57.85 46.67
C LEU A 4 6.95 57.51 45.95
N LEU A 5 6.82 57.89 44.66
CA LEU A 5 5.62 57.67 43.85
C LEU A 5 5.78 56.55 42.81
N VAL A 6 6.97 55.94 42.70
CA VAL A 6 7.27 54.87 41.73
C VAL A 6 7.16 53.46 42.36
N LEU A 7 7.08 53.36 43.69
CA LEU A 7 6.99 52.06 44.38
C LEU A 7 5.54 51.58 44.63
N VAL A 8 4.53 52.40 44.30
CA VAL A 8 3.10 52.08 44.53
C VAL A 8 2.42 51.54 43.25
N LEU A 9 3.09 51.58 42.09
CA LEU A 9 2.55 51.06 40.82
C LEU A 9 2.91 49.59 40.53
N SER A 10 3.74 48.95 41.36
CA SER A 10 4.22 47.58 41.15
C SER A 10 3.54 46.53 42.05
N LEU A 11 2.49 46.90 42.79
CA LEU A 11 1.76 45.99 43.69
C LEU A 11 0.24 45.94 43.41
N ALA A 12 -0.17 46.23 42.17
CA ALA A 12 -1.58 46.27 41.75
C ALA A 12 -1.87 45.37 40.53
N MET A 13 -1.13 44.26 40.37
CA MET A 13 -1.37 43.27 39.31
C MET A 13 -1.36 41.83 39.84
N VAL A 14 -1.69 41.65 41.12
CA VAL A 14 -1.94 40.35 41.74
C VAL A 14 -3.29 40.48 42.45
N LEU A 15 -4.31 39.78 41.96
CA LEU A 15 -5.70 39.63 42.47
C LEU A 15 -6.79 40.12 41.49
N SER A 16 -6.99 39.37 40.42
CA SER A 16 -8.28 39.19 39.70
C SER A 16 -7.98 38.23 38.54
N LEU A 17 -8.60 37.08 38.32
CA LEU A 17 -9.86 36.51 38.76
C LEU A 17 -9.68 34.98 38.90
N SER A 18 -10.01 34.41 40.06
CA SER A 18 -10.44 33.01 40.16
C SER A 18 -11.96 33.01 40.07
N ALA A 19 -12.51 32.77 38.88
CA ALA A 19 -13.93 32.51 38.67
C ALA A 19 -14.13 31.67 37.39
N CYS A 20 -14.43 30.39 37.62
CA CYS A 20 -15.10 29.39 36.79
C CYS A 20 -15.22 29.61 35.27
N GLY A 21 -14.60 28.69 34.53
CA GLY A 21 -14.92 28.38 33.13
C GLY A 21 -14.46 26.97 32.81
N ASN A 22 -15.21 25.98 33.29
CA ASN A 22 -14.99 24.55 33.05
C ASN A 22 -15.09 24.25 31.54
N LYS A 23 -13.95 24.21 30.87
CA LYS A 23 -13.78 23.48 29.61
C LYS A 23 -12.60 22.55 29.83
N GLU A 24 -12.94 21.31 30.17
CA GLU A 24 -12.05 20.17 29.99
C GLU A 24 -11.52 20.21 28.55
N THR A 25 -10.33 20.75 28.37
CA THR A 25 -9.46 20.32 27.30
C THR A 25 -9.15 18.87 27.61
N LYS A 26 -9.89 17.96 26.98
CA LYS A 26 -9.47 16.57 26.79
C LYS A 26 -8.08 16.61 26.15
N LYS A 27 -7.04 16.59 27.00
CA LYS A 27 -5.77 16.01 26.63
C LYS A 27 -6.11 14.58 26.24
N SER A 28 -6.08 14.31 24.95
CA SER A 28 -6.07 12.94 24.46
C SER A 28 -4.88 12.28 25.13
N ASN A 29 -5.14 11.37 26.07
CA ASN A 29 -4.14 10.49 26.63
C ASN A 29 -3.67 9.65 25.43
N SER A 30 -2.56 10.03 24.80
CA SER A 30 -1.82 9.09 23.96
C SER A 30 -1.33 8.01 24.91
N ASP A 31 -2.05 6.90 24.94
CA ASP A 31 -1.76 5.76 25.78
C ASP A 31 -0.45 5.13 25.31
N SER A 32 0.67 5.58 25.88
CA SER A 32 2.02 5.10 25.57
C SER A 32 2.28 3.64 25.98
N SER A 33 1.21 2.88 26.27
CA SER A 33 1.22 1.47 26.66
C SER A 33 0.83 0.52 25.53
N LYS A 34 0.22 1.01 24.45
CA LYS A 34 -0.18 0.16 23.32
C LYS A 34 1.04 -0.34 22.57
N LYS A 35 1.05 -1.63 22.26
CA LYS A 35 2.02 -2.21 21.33
C LYS A 35 1.80 -1.56 19.95
N LYS A 36 2.87 -1.07 19.36
CA LYS A 36 2.86 -0.56 17.99
C LYS A 36 2.98 -1.72 17.01
N PHE A 37 2.22 -1.66 15.93
CA PHE A 37 2.33 -2.55 14.79
C PHE A 37 2.56 -1.71 13.54
N THR A 38 3.77 -1.80 12.99
CA THR A 38 4.28 -0.91 11.95
C THR A 38 4.19 -1.60 10.59
N VAL A 39 3.28 -1.12 9.75
CA VAL A 39 3.03 -1.69 8.43
C VAL A 39 3.75 -0.87 7.37
N GLY A 40 4.66 -1.51 6.63
CA GLY A 40 5.28 -0.93 5.44
C GLY A 40 4.41 -1.12 4.21
N PHE A 41 4.18 -0.04 3.47
CA PHE A 41 3.38 -0.03 2.23
C PHE A 41 3.90 1.02 1.24
N ASP A 42 3.62 0.83 -0.05
CA ASP A 42 3.79 1.86 -1.08
C ASP A 42 2.55 2.77 -1.07
N ALA A 43 2.75 4.10 -0.97
CA ALA A 43 1.66 5.07 -0.83
C ALA A 43 0.97 5.41 -2.16
N GLU A 44 1.44 4.83 -3.26
CA GLU A 44 0.97 5.02 -4.62
C GLU A 44 0.35 3.73 -5.19
N TYR A 45 -0.11 2.82 -4.31
CA TYR A 45 -0.58 1.47 -4.66
C TYR A 45 -2.09 1.22 -4.38
N PRO A 46 -3.01 2.01 -4.95
CA PRO A 46 -4.45 1.77 -4.81
C PRO A 46 -4.89 0.50 -5.57
N PRO A 47 -5.89 -0.24 -5.06
CA PRO A 47 -6.75 0.11 -3.93
C PRO A 47 -6.27 -0.46 -2.58
N TYR A 48 -5.04 -0.95 -2.47
CA TYR A 48 -4.57 -1.73 -1.31
C TYR A 48 -4.04 -0.86 -0.18
N GLY A 49 -3.12 0.04 -0.50
CA GLY A 49 -2.56 1.01 0.44
C GLY A 49 -2.09 2.19 -0.38
N TYR A 50 -2.62 3.36 -0.07
CA TYR A 50 -2.35 4.57 -0.82
C TYR A 50 -2.70 5.82 -0.02
N MET A 51 -2.17 6.96 -0.43
CA MET A 51 -2.63 8.25 0.06
C MET A 51 -3.88 8.68 -0.70
N ASP A 52 -4.98 8.85 0.02
CA ASP A 52 -6.20 9.40 -0.56
C ASP A 52 -6.00 10.90 -0.84
N SER A 53 -6.21 11.31 -2.09
CA SER A 53 -5.92 12.68 -2.54
C SER A 53 -6.87 13.73 -1.96
N ASP A 54 -8.07 13.32 -1.54
CA ASP A 54 -9.10 14.24 -1.05
C ASP A 54 -8.91 14.54 0.44
N THR A 55 -8.48 13.52 1.20
CA THR A 55 -8.30 13.59 2.65
C THR A 55 -6.85 13.81 3.08
N GLY A 56 -5.88 13.37 2.25
CA GLY A 56 -4.46 13.33 2.60
C GLY A 56 -4.10 12.21 3.58
N GLU A 57 -5.03 11.29 3.86
CA GLU A 57 -4.84 10.18 4.80
C GLU A 57 -4.46 8.89 4.06
N TYR A 58 -3.68 8.03 4.72
CA TYR A 58 -3.37 6.70 4.17
C TYR A 58 -4.54 5.73 4.38
N THR A 59 -5.07 5.19 3.29
CA THR A 59 -6.21 4.25 3.26
C THR A 59 -5.97 3.15 2.23
N GLY A 60 -6.92 2.23 2.11
CA GLY A 60 -6.90 1.11 1.19
C GLY A 60 -7.26 -0.19 1.90
N PHE A 61 -7.57 -1.21 1.11
CA PHE A 61 -8.01 -2.51 1.61
C PHE A 61 -7.04 -3.10 2.66
N ASP A 62 -5.74 -3.12 2.38
CA ASP A 62 -4.74 -3.69 3.28
C ASP A 62 -4.56 -2.85 4.54
N LEU A 63 -4.55 -1.51 4.41
CA LEU A 63 -4.38 -0.63 5.57
C LEU A 63 -5.60 -0.62 6.49
N GLU A 64 -6.81 -0.75 5.94
CA GLU A 64 -8.03 -0.87 6.75
C GLU A 64 -8.19 -2.26 7.35
N LEU A 65 -7.70 -3.31 6.67
CA LEU A 65 -7.65 -4.65 7.24
C LEU A 65 -6.60 -4.76 8.36
N ALA A 66 -5.43 -4.13 8.18
CA ALA A 66 -4.43 -3.99 9.24
C ALA A 66 -4.97 -3.22 10.44
N GLN A 67 -5.76 -2.17 10.21
CA GLN A 67 -6.42 -1.43 11.29
C GLN A 67 -7.38 -2.33 12.07
N ALA A 68 -8.19 -3.14 11.37
CA ALA A 68 -9.10 -4.08 12.02
C ALA A 68 -8.36 -5.11 12.89
N VAL A 69 -7.21 -5.63 12.42
CA VAL A 69 -6.34 -6.51 13.22
C VAL A 69 -5.83 -5.78 14.48
N CYS A 70 -5.34 -4.55 14.34
CA CYS A 70 -4.88 -3.75 15.48
C CYS A 70 -6.00 -3.49 16.51
N ASP A 71 -7.23 -3.23 16.04
CA ASP A 71 -8.38 -2.98 16.90
C ASP A 71 -8.74 -4.22 17.75
N MET A 72 -8.65 -5.43 17.17
CA MET A 72 -8.84 -6.68 17.91
C MET A 72 -7.83 -6.87 19.04
N GLU A 73 -6.60 -6.46 18.78
CA GLU A 73 -5.47 -6.66 19.68
C GLU A 73 -5.25 -5.50 20.67
N GLY A 74 -5.96 -4.39 20.48
CA GLY A 74 -5.70 -3.14 21.20
C GLY A 74 -4.35 -2.52 20.85
N TRP A 75 -3.78 -2.84 19.68
CA TRP A 75 -2.52 -2.29 19.18
C TRP A 75 -2.72 -0.89 18.57
N GLU A 76 -1.62 -0.16 18.41
CA GLU A 76 -1.56 1.07 17.63
C GLU A 76 -1.03 0.74 16.24
N LEU A 77 -1.83 0.94 15.20
CA LEU A 77 -1.37 0.83 13.82
C LEU A 77 -0.48 2.03 13.48
N VAL A 78 0.75 1.76 13.04
CA VAL A 78 1.65 2.74 12.45
C VAL A 78 1.76 2.45 10.96
N LYS A 79 1.17 3.33 10.14
CA LYS A 79 1.23 3.25 8.68
C LYS A 79 2.52 3.93 8.22
N THR A 80 3.48 3.15 7.70
CA THR A 80 4.78 3.65 7.26
C THR A 80 4.90 3.55 5.74
N PRO A 81 4.73 4.66 5.00
CA PRO A 81 4.97 4.67 3.57
C PRO A 81 6.47 4.41 3.31
N ILE A 82 6.78 3.60 2.31
CA ILE A 82 8.14 3.22 1.94
C ILE A 82 8.33 3.25 0.43
N GLU A 83 9.55 3.52 0.00
CA GLU A 83 9.95 3.22 -1.37
C GLU A 83 9.92 1.70 -1.57
N TRP A 84 9.15 1.21 -2.55
CA TRP A 84 8.96 -0.23 -2.71
C TRP A 84 10.26 -1.00 -2.99
N ALA A 85 11.23 -0.34 -3.62
CA ALA A 85 12.57 -0.88 -3.84
C ALA A 85 13.36 -1.11 -2.53
N SER A 86 13.00 -0.43 -1.45
CA SER A 86 13.66 -0.48 -0.14
C SER A 86 12.97 -1.41 0.87
N LYS A 87 11.81 -2.02 0.53
CA LYS A 87 11.00 -2.84 1.44
C LYS A 87 11.78 -3.91 2.22
N ASP A 88 12.76 -4.54 1.58
CA ASP A 88 13.60 -5.57 2.20
C ASP A 88 14.52 -5.00 3.27
N ALA A 89 15.09 -3.82 3.01
CA ALA A 89 15.95 -3.14 3.97
C ALA A 89 15.13 -2.66 5.17
N GLU A 90 13.96 -2.06 4.93
CA GLU A 90 13.05 -1.58 5.97
C GLU A 90 12.63 -2.72 6.91
N LEU A 91 12.22 -3.86 6.36
CA LEU A 91 11.82 -5.03 7.13
C LEU A 91 13.01 -5.64 7.90
N ASN A 92 14.16 -5.80 7.24
CA ASN A 92 15.31 -6.44 7.87
C ASN A 92 15.92 -5.58 8.99
N ASN A 93 15.89 -4.26 8.85
CA ASN A 93 16.35 -3.31 9.86
C ASN A 93 15.37 -3.16 11.03
N GLY A 94 14.13 -3.66 10.89
CA GLY A 94 13.09 -3.56 11.90
C GLY A 94 12.42 -2.18 11.95
N ASN A 95 12.50 -1.41 10.86
CA ASN A 95 11.76 -0.15 10.71
C ASN A 95 10.26 -0.39 10.48
N ILE A 96 9.93 -1.57 9.93
CA ILE A 96 8.55 -2.07 9.78
C ILE A 96 8.49 -3.50 10.34
N ASP A 97 7.32 -3.88 10.85
CA ASP A 97 7.05 -5.22 11.39
C ASP A 97 6.63 -6.21 10.29
N CYS A 98 5.97 -5.69 9.24
CA CYS A 98 5.59 -6.45 8.06
C CYS A 98 5.48 -5.56 6.81
N ILE A 99 5.53 -6.19 5.65
CA ILE A 99 5.18 -5.61 4.35
C ILE A 99 3.75 -6.06 4.03
N TRP A 100 2.81 -5.11 3.92
CA TRP A 100 1.41 -5.41 3.66
C TRP A 100 0.81 -4.37 2.71
N ASN A 101 0.95 -4.64 1.41
CA ASN A 101 0.46 -3.77 0.35
C ASN A 101 0.46 -4.52 -1.00
N GLY A 102 -0.52 -5.41 -1.20
CA GLY A 102 -0.62 -6.24 -2.41
C GLY A 102 0.66 -7.04 -2.69
N PHE A 103 1.26 -7.66 -1.68
CA PHE A 103 2.61 -8.20 -1.81
C PHE A 103 2.62 -9.64 -2.36
N THR A 104 3.08 -9.80 -3.59
CA THR A 104 3.20 -11.10 -4.29
C THR A 104 4.10 -12.11 -3.59
N ILE A 105 3.53 -13.27 -3.25
CA ILE A 105 4.22 -14.44 -2.67
C ILE A 105 5.08 -15.15 -3.72
N ASN A 106 4.53 -15.37 -4.92
CA ASN A 106 5.14 -16.21 -5.94
C ASN A 106 6.56 -15.77 -6.32
N GLY A 107 7.50 -16.70 -6.31
CA GLY A 107 8.92 -16.46 -6.58
C GLY A 107 9.68 -15.79 -5.42
N LYS A 108 9.05 -15.70 -4.24
CA LYS A 108 9.60 -15.12 -3.00
C LYS A 108 9.25 -15.96 -1.75
N GLU A 109 8.81 -17.20 -1.93
CA GLU A 109 8.36 -18.12 -0.88
C GLU A 109 9.42 -18.28 0.22
N ASP A 110 10.68 -18.40 -0.18
CA ASP A 110 11.81 -18.58 0.73
C ASP A 110 12.40 -17.28 1.31
N LYS A 111 11.84 -16.11 0.96
CA LYS A 111 12.42 -14.81 1.36
C LYS A 111 11.78 -14.20 2.61
N TYR A 112 10.52 -14.54 2.90
CA TYR A 112 9.76 -13.96 4.02
C TYR A 112 9.09 -15.05 4.85
N GLU A 113 8.71 -14.71 6.07
CA GLU A 113 7.73 -15.49 6.81
C GLU A 113 6.35 -15.03 6.33
N TRP A 114 5.64 -15.86 5.58
CA TRP A 114 4.43 -15.45 4.87
C TRP A 114 3.16 -15.72 5.68
N SER A 115 2.19 -14.82 5.58
CA SER A 115 0.80 -15.13 5.93
C SER A 115 0.23 -16.22 5.01
N ASP A 116 -0.99 -16.66 5.34
CA ASP A 116 -1.81 -17.35 4.35
C ASP A 116 -2.13 -16.37 3.18
N PRO A 117 -2.27 -16.86 1.94
CA PRO A 117 -2.74 -16.03 0.84
C PRO A 117 -4.12 -15.43 1.13
N TYR A 118 -4.34 -14.17 0.74
CA TYR A 118 -5.63 -13.50 0.97
C TYR A 118 -6.26 -12.89 -0.29
N VAL A 119 -5.47 -12.62 -1.33
CA VAL A 119 -5.95 -12.12 -2.63
C VAL A 119 -5.30 -12.91 -3.76
N ASN A 120 -6.11 -13.42 -4.68
CA ASN A 120 -5.69 -13.88 -5.99
C ASN A 120 -5.48 -12.67 -6.90
N ASN A 121 -4.31 -12.59 -7.52
CA ASN A 121 -3.88 -11.50 -8.37
C ASN A 121 -3.41 -12.01 -9.74
N GLN A 122 -3.31 -11.09 -10.70
CA GLN A 122 -2.70 -11.33 -12.00
C GLN A 122 -1.80 -10.17 -12.36
N GLN A 123 -0.68 -10.49 -13.01
CA GLN A 123 0.16 -9.50 -13.66
C GLN A 123 -0.37 -9.28 -15.08
N VAL A 124 -0.68 -8.04 -15.42
CA VAL A 124 -1.32 -7.64 -16.67
C VAL A 124 -0.54 -6.52 -17.34
N VAL A 125 -0.96 -6.14 -18.55
CA VAL A 125 -0.40 -5.01 -19.29
C VAL A 125 -1.51 -4.02 -19.60
N VAL A 126 -1.25 -2.74 -19.33
CA VAL A 126 -2.12 -1.61 -19.66
C VAL A 126 -1.55 -0.83 -20.83
N VAL A 127 -2.40 -0.45 -21.79
CA VAL A 127 -2.03 0.34 -22.96
C VAL A 127 -3.05 1.45 -23.22
N ALA A 128 -2.67 2.47 -23.99
CA ALA A 128 -3.62 3.46 -24.49
C ALA A 128 -4.62 2.81 -25.47
N LYS A 129 -5.90 3.19 -25.42
CA LYS A 129 -6.95 2.63 -26.30
C LYS A 129 -6.67 2.76 -27.78
N ASN A 130 -5.97 3.82 -28.19
CA ASN A 130 -5.63 4.12 -29.57
C ASN A 130 -4.23 3.62 -29.98
N SER A 131 -3.54 2.85 -29.14
CA SER A 131 -2.18 2.34 -29.41
C SER A 131 -2.12 1.32 -30.54
N GLY A 132 -3.24 0.62 -30.83
CA GLY A 132 -3.27 -0.52 -31.73
C GLY A 132 -2.67 -1.80 -31.15
N ILE A 133 -2.25 -1.80 -29.89
CA ILE A 133 -1.72 -2.96 -29.16
C ILE A 133 -2.89 -3.74 -28.58
N THR A 134 -3.01 -5.03 -28.91
CA THR A 134 -4.17 -5.84 -28.53
C THR A 134 -3.82 -7.15 -27.82
N LYS A 135 -2.54 -7.54 -27.85
CA LYS A 135 -2.01 -8.78 -27.26
C LYS A 135 -0.53 -8.60 -26.90
N LEU A 136 0.01 -9.48 -26.06
CA LEU A 136 1.39 -9.37 -25.57
C LEU A 136 2.43 -9.40 -26.71
N ALA A 137 2.16 -10.16 -27.77
CA ALA A 137 3.06 -10.25 -28.93
C ALA A 137 3.24 -8.90 -29.68
N ASP A 138 2.28 -7.98 -29.56
CA ASP A 138 2.34 -6.65 -30.18
C ASP A 138 3.32 -5.71 -29.45
N LEU A 139 3.81 -6.11 -28.26
CA LEU A 139 4.82 -5.37 -27.47
C LEU A 139 6.25 -5.57 -28.00
N LYS A 140 6.45 -6.38 -29.03
CA LYS A 140 7.75 -6.52 -29.67
C LYS A 140 8.24 -5.15 -30.17
N ASP A 141 9.51 -4.85 -29.87
CA ASP A 141 10.17 -3.58 -30.21
C ASP A 141 9.47 -2.33 -29.61
N LYS A 142 8.66 -2.51 -28.55
CA LYS A 142 7.99 -1.44 -27.79
C LYS A 142 8.69 -1.12 -26.48
N TYR A 143 8.44 0.07 -25.95
CA TYR A 143 8.85 0.47 -24.62
C TYR A 143 7.80 0.06 -23.59
N VAL A 144 8.20 -0.69 -22.57
CA VAL A 144 7.28 -1.17 -21.52
C VAL A 144 7.73 -0.64 -20.17
N ALA A 145 6.87 0.10 -19.49
CA ALA A 145 7.11 0.54 -18.13
C ALA A 145 6.79 -0.57 -17.11
N ALA A 146 7.55 -0.63 -16.03
CA ALA A 146 7.22 -1.40 -14.84
C ALA A 146 7.72 -0.68 -13.59
N GLN A 147 7.10 -0.92 -12.45
CA GLN A 147 7.62 -0.40 -11.18
C GLN A 147 8.90 -1.15 -10.78
N SER A 148 9.91 -0.42 -10.29
CA SER A 148 11.13 -1.00 -9.73
C SER A 148 10.81 -1.99 -8.61
N ALA A 149 11.50 -3.13 -8.63
CA ALA A 149 11.31 -4.22 -7.67
C ALA A 149 9.89 -4.82 -7.60
N SER A 150 9.04 -4.58 -8.62
CA SER A 150 7.72 -5.21 -8.76
C SER A 150 7.79 -6.67 -9.23
N ALA A 151 6.70 -7.42 -9.02
CA ALA A 151 6.58 -8.77 -9.54
C ALA A 151 6.50 -8.79 -11.08
N ALA A 152 5.81 -7.82 -11.71
CA ALA A 152 5.79 -7.64 -13.17
C ALA A 152 7.20 -7.56 -13.76
N LEU A 153 8.04 -6.68 -13.19
CA LEU A 153 9.43 -6.50 -13.62
C LEU A 153 10.23 -7.81 -13.46
N GLN A 154 10.08 -8.48 -12.31
CA GLN A 154 10.76 -9.74 -12.04
C GLN A 154 10.38 -10.82 -13.06
N LEU A 155 9.10 -10.94 -13.42
CA LEU A 155 8.62 -11.88 -14.43
C LEU A 155 9.22 -11.59 -15.82
N LEU A 156 9.18 -10.34 -16.24
CA LEU A 156 9.67 -9.92 -17.56
C LEU A 156 11.19 -9.99 -17.69
N GLN A 157 11.93 -9.95 -16.58
CA GLN A 157 13.40 -10.07 -16.59
C GLN A 157 13.91 -11.49 -16.30
N LYS A 158 13.18 -12.30 -15.52
CA LYS A 158 13.69 -13.57 -14.96
C LYS A 158 12.65 -14.71 -14.87
N GLY A 159 11.44 -14.53 -15.39
CA GLY A 159 10.30 -15.44 -15.21
C GLY A 159 10.13 -16.55 -16.26
N GLY A 160 11.20 -16.98 -16.94
CA GLY A 160 11.11 -18.06 -17.94
C GLY A 160 10.44 -17.64 -19.24
N ASP A 161 9.20 -18.05 -19.50
CA ASP A 161 8.50 -17.66 -20.74
C ASP A 161 8.22 -16.16 -20.79
N GLN A 162 7.94 -15.53 -19.65
CA GLN A 162 7.79 -14.07 -19.57
C GLN A 162 9.13 -13.34 -19.77
N GLU A 163 10.25 -13.95 -19.41
CA GLU A 163 11.57 -13.42 -19.75
C GLU A 163 11.81 -13.43 -21.26
N LYS A 164 11.37 -14.47 -21.97
CA LYS A 164 11.46 -14.51 -23.44
C LYS A 164 10.63 -13.39 -24.06
N LEU A 165 9.42 -13.15 -23.55
CA LEU A 165 8.59 -12.03 -23.97
C LEU A 165 9.28 -10.68 -23.70
N GLY A 166 9.76 -10.46 -22.47
CA GLY A 166 10.46 -9.23 -22.08
C GLY A 166 11.68 -8.92 -22.96
N LYS A 167 12.42 -9.94 -23.39
CA LYS A 167 13.54 -9.81 -24.35
C LYS A 167 13.13 -9.39 -25.76
N THR A 168 11.84 -9.46 -26.11
CA THR A 168 11.34 -8.96 -27.40
C THR A 168 11.03 -7.46 -27.37
N PHE A 169 10.93 -6.86 -26.19
CA PHE A 169 10.65 -5.43 -26.05
C PHE A 169 11.88 -4.63 -26.49
N LYS A 170 11.66 -3.38 -26.88
CA LYS A 170 12.77 -2.47 -27.15
C LYS A 170 13.54 -2.17 -25.86
N GLU A 171 12.80 -1.93 -24.79
CA GLU A 171 13.35 -1.69 -23.45
C GLU A 171 12.23 -1.85 -22.40
N ILE A 172 12.60 -2.37 -21.23
CA ILE A 172 11.77 -2.26 -20.02
C ILE A 172 12.29 -1.07 -19.23
N GLN A 173 11.47 -0.04 -19.08
CA GLN A 173 11.79 1.15 -18.30
C GLN A 173 11.25 1.02 -16.88
N GLU A 174 12.10 1.28 -15.90
CA GLU A 174 11.75 1.16 -14.49
C GLU A 174 11.37 2.52 -13.90
N PHE A 175 10.29 2.53 -13.11
CA PHE A 175 9.80 3.72 -12.42
C PHE A 175 9.62 3.45 -10.93
N PRO A 176 9.75 4.47 -10.06
CA PRO A 176 9.57 4.28 -8.62
C PRO A 176 8.15 3.87 -8.24
N ASP A 177 7.15 4.39 -8.96
CA ASP A 177 5.73 4.18 -8.71
C ASP A 177 4.92 4.10 -10.01
N TYR A 178 3.68 3.60 -9.92
CA TYR A 178 2.82 3.46 -11.09
C TYR A 178 2.24 4.79 -11.60
N ASN A 179 2.08 5.82 -10.77
CA ASN A 179 1.60 7.12 -11.26
C ASN A 179 2.61 7.76 -12.21
N THR A 180 3.91 7.64 -11.90
CA THR A 180 5.00 8.04 -12.78
C THR A 180 4.99 7.22 -14.08
N ALA A 181 4.85 5.89 -14.00
CA ALA A 181 4.75 5.03 -15.18
C ALA A 181 3.56 5.39 -16.09
N PHE A 182 2.39 5.72 -15.52
CA PHE A 182 1.23 6.18 -16.28
C PHE A 182 1.42 7.57 -16.88
N SER A 183 2.18 8.46 -16.23
CA SER A 183 2.50 9.78 -16.77
C SER A 183 3.38 9.65 -18.02
N GLU A 184 4.32 8.71 -18.03
CA GLU A 184 5.13 8.38 -19.20
C GLU A 184 4.30 7.72 -20.32
N LEU A 185 3.34 6.86 -19.96
CA LEU A 185 2.39 6.30 -20.92
C LEU A 185 1.52 7.39 -21.56
N GLU A 186 1.08 8.37 -20.79
CA GLU A 186 0.33 9.54 -21.27
C GLU A 186 1.18 10.43 -22.19
N ALA A 187 2.45 10.62 -21.86
CA ALA A 187 3.41 11.36 -22.67
C ALA A 187 3.81 10.61 -23.96
N GLY A 188 3.53 9.30 -24.05
CA GLY A 188 3.89 8.44 -25.17
C GLY A 188 5.39 8.09 -25.22
N THR A 189 6.09 8.23 -24.10
CA THR A 189 7.51 7.82 -23.96
C THR A 189 7.63 6.31 -23.70
N VAL A 190 6.59 5.70 -23.14
CA VAL A 190 6.38 4.25 -23.11
C VAL A 190 5.09 3.87 -23.84
N ASP A 191 5.05 2.66 -24.41
CA ASP A 191 3.88 2.15 -25.14
C ASP A 191 2.89 1.38 -24.23
N ALA A 192 3.38 0.85 -23.11
CA ALA A 192 2.62 0.00 -22.20
C ALA A 192 3.13 0.07 -20.76
N VAL A 193 2.31 -0.32 -19.79
CA VAL A 193 2.67 -0.47 -18.37
C VAL A 193 2.35 -1.90 -17.92
N ALA A 194 3.34 -2.63 -17.41
CA ALA A 194 3.17 -3.95 -16.81
C ALA A 194 2.97 -3.82 -15.29
N MET A 195 1.85 -4.35 -14.79
CA MET A 195 1.41 -4.11 -13.41
C MET A 195 0.36 -5.11 -12.93
N ASP A 196 0.04 -5.05 -11.65
CA ASP A 196 -0.99 -5.84 -10.99
C ASP A 196 -2.42 -5.47 -11.41
N VAL A 197 -3.29 -6.48 -11.58
CA VAL A 197 -4.64 -6.29 -12.14
C VAL A 197 -5.54 -5.42 -11.26
N GLY A 198 -5.42 -5.51 -9.93
CA GLY A 198 -6.20 -4.66 -9.01
C GLY A 198 -5.84 -3.19 -9.18
N VAL A 199 -4.55 -2.89 -9.25
CA VAL A 199 -4.03 -1.53 -9.48
C VAL A 199 -4.36 -1.05 -10.90
N ALA A 200 -4.26 -1.92 -11.90
CA ALA A 200 -4.62 -1.62 -13.28
C ALA A 200 -6.09 -1.20 -13.41
N LYS A 201 -7.02 -1.97 -12.81
CA LYS A 201 -8.45 -1.65 -12.80
C LYS A 201 -8.72 -0.28 -12.17
N TYR A 202 -8.10 -0.01 -11.02
CA TYR A 202 -8.23 1.28 -10.36
C TYR A 202 -7.73 2.44 -11.24
N GLN A 203 -6.52 2.32 -11.79
CA GLN A 203 -5.90 3.35 -12.62
C GLN A 203 -6.69 3.62 -13.92
N VAL A 204 -7.16 2.57 -14.60
CA VAL A 204 -7.97 2.71 -15.82
C VAL A 204 -9.29 3.44 -15.53
N ASN A 205 -9.98 3.05 -14.45
CA ASN A 205 -11.24 3.67 -14.04
C ASN A 205 -11.06 5.16 -13.72
N ASN A 206 -9.99 5.52 -13.03
CA ASN A 206 -9.74 6.90 -12.61
C ASN A 206 -9.17 7.80 -13.72
N ARG A 207 -8.71 7.22 -14.84
CA ARG A 207 -8.14 7.96 -15.97
C ARG A 207 -9.10 8.05 -17.16
N ASN A 208 -10.38 8.30 -16.86
CA ASN A 208 -11.47 8.46 -17.82
C ASN A 208 -11.61 7.31 -18.83
N ASN A 209 -11.15 6.10 -18.47
CA ASN A 209 -11.08 4.95 -19.36
C ASN A 209 -10.34 5.25 -20.69
N ASN A 210 -9.30 6.08 -20.70
CA ASN A 210 -8.46 6.31 -21.89
C ASN A 210 -7.51 5.11 -22.19
N TYR A 211 -7.39 4.23 -21.21
CA TYR A 211 -6.52 3.06 -21.23
C TYR A 211 -7.34 1.77 -21.19
N VAL A 212 -6.73 0.67 -21.59
CA VAL A 212 -7.30 -0.68 -21.51
C VAL A 212 -6.27 -1.65 -20.97
N ILE A 213 -6.76 -2.62 -20.19
CA ILE A 213 -5.99 -3.80 -19.80
C ILE A 213 -6.08 -4.78 -20.98
N LEU A 214 -4.95 -5.38 -21.38
CA LEU A 214 -4.96 -6.45 -22.38
C LEU A 214 -5.68 -7.69 -21.83
N ASP A 215 -6.38 -8.42 -22.69
CA ASP A 215 -7.08 -9.66 -22.30
C ASP A 215 -6.11 -10.78 -21.87
N GLU A 216 -4.90 -10.77 -22.42
CA GLU A 216 -3.81 -11.67 -22.05
C GLU A 216 -3.11 -11.19 -20.77
N ASN A 217 -2.94 -12.07 -19.80
CA ASN A 217 -2.15 -11.82 -18.59
C ASN A 217 -0.73 -12.39 -18.71
N LEU A 218 0.22 -11.78 -18.00
CA LEU A 218 1.60 -12.24 -17.88
C LEU A 218 1.71 -13.46 -16.95
N ASN A 219 0.98 -13.43 -15.83
CA ASN A 219 0.99 -14.50 -14.85
C ASN A 219 -0.24 -14.43 -13.92
N SER A 220 -0.55 -15.53 -13.23
CA SER A 220 -1.43 -15.53 -12.06
C SER A 220 -0.61 -15.76 -10.79
N GLU A 221 -0.99 -15.10 -9.71
CA GLU A 221 -0.23 -15.08 -8.47
C GLU A 221 -1.12 -14.79 -7.27
N GLN A 222 -0.55 -14.85 -6.07
CA GLN A 222 -1.27 -14.59 -4.83
C GLN A 222 -0.52 -13.59 -3.98
N TYR A 223 -1.29 -12.75 -3.29
CA TYR A 223 -0.78 -11.84 -2.29
C TYR A 223 -0.81 -12.44 -0.90
N GLY A 224 0.22 -12.08 -0.12
CA GLY A 224 0.35 -12.37 1.29
C GLY A 224 0.95 -11.18 2.03
N ILE A 225 1.09 -11.35 3.34
CA ILE A 225 1.78 -10.41 4.23
C ILE A 225 3.17 -10.94 4.46
N GLY A 226 4.18 -10.14 4.13
CA GLY A 226 5.58 -10.51 4.28
C GLY A 226 6.11 -10.09 5.64
N PHE A 227 6.32 -11.05 6.54
CA PHE A 227 7.01 -10.81 7.82
C PHE A 227 8.50 -11.17 7.69
N LYS A 228 9.32 -10.63 8.59
CA LYS A 228 10.74 -10.99 8.68
C LYS A 228 10.88 -12.49 8.94
N LYS A 229 11.74 -13.18 8.19
CA LYS A 229 12.00 -14.63 8.37
C LYS A 229 12.26 -14.96 9.84
N GLY A 230 11.58 -16.01 10.33
CA GLY A 230 11.66 -16.45 11.73
C GLY A 230 10.68 -15.74 12.67
N ASN A 231 10.00 -14.68 12.25
CA ASN A 231 8.95 -14.01 13.04
C ASN A 231 7.60 -14.76 12.96
N THR A 232 7.64 -16.06 13.26
CA THR A 232 6.50 -16.97 13.15
C THR A 232 5.38 -16.58 14.10
N GLU A 233 5.71 -16.11 15.31
CA GLU A 233 4.72 -15.73 16.32
C GLU A 233 3.84 -14.57 15.86
N LEU A 234 4.44 -13.50 15.31
CA LEU A 234 3.68 -12.37 14.79
C LEU A 234 2.84 -12.78 13.58
N ARG A 235 3.42 -13.57 12.67
CA ARG A 235 2.71 -14.09 11.50
C ARG A 235 1.50 -14.93 11.89
N ASP A 236 1.66 -15.89 12.79
CA ASP A 236 0.58 -16.76 13.26
C ASP A 236 -0.53 -15.95 13.95
N LYS A 237 -0.14 -14.93 14.72
CA LYS A 237 -1.09 -14.04 15.37
C LYS A 237 -1.95 -13.28 14.37
N VAL A 238 -1.31 -12.64 13.38
CA VAL A 238 -2.01 -11.88 12.33
C VAL A 238 -2.89 -12.80 11.48
N ASN A 239 -2.40 -13.99 11.09
CA ASN A 239 -3.21 -14.99 10.36
C ASN A 239 -4.47 -15.38 11.14
N ALA A 240 -4.33 -15.63 12.45
CA ALA A 240 -5.46 -16.02 13.28
C ALA A 240 -6.52 -14.91 13.37
N ASP A 241 -6.12 -13.65 13.41
CA ASP A 241 -7.05 -12.52 13.48
C ASP A 241 -7.67 -12.21 12.11
N LEU A 242 -6.90 -12.29 11.02
CA LEU A 242 -7.45 -12.23 9.66
C LEU A 242 -8.54 -13.28 9.44
N LYS A 243 -8.30 -14.51 9.91
CA LYS A 243 -9.30 -15.57 9.80
C LYS A 243 -10.58 -15.24 10.56
N LYS A 244 -10.49 -14.66 11.77
CA LYS A 244 -11.69 -14.24 12.51
C LYS A 244 -12.42 -13.11 11.80
N LEU A 245 -11.69 -12.11 11.30
CA LEU A 245 -12.27 -10.99 10.53
C LEU A 245 -12.97 -11.47 9.25
N TYR A 246 -12.41 -12.49 8.61
CA TYR A 246 -13.04 -13.17 7.48
C TYR A 246 -14.32 -13.89 7.91
N ASP A 247 -14.26 -14.73 8.95
CA ASP A 247 -15.41 -15.48 9.46
C ASP A 247 -16.54 -14.53 9.97
N GLU A 248 -16.21 -13.31 10.40
CA GLU A 248 -17.13 -12.24 10.80
C GLU A 248 -17.66 -11.39 9.62
N GLY A 249 -17.18 -11.61 8.40
CA GLY A 249 -17.60 -10.90 7.18
C GLY A 249 -16.95 -9.53 6.98
N LYS A 250 -15.99 -9.13 7.83
CA LYS A 250 -15.32 -7.84 7.73
C LYS A 250 -14.42 -7.74 6.50
N VAL A 251 -13.76 -8.84 6.13
CA VAL A 251 -12.91 -8.91 4.93
C VAL A 251 -13.76 -8.68 3.67
N ASP A 252 -14.92 -9.33 3.56
CA ASP A 252 -15.83 -9.15 2.42
C ASP A 252 -16.39 -7.73 2.32
N GLU A 253 -16.74 -7.12 3.46
CA GLU A 253 -17.17 -5.72 3.52
C GLU A 253 -16.11 -4.77 2.95
N LEU A 254 -14.86 -4.94 3.38
CA LEU A 254 -13.74 -4.13 2.88
C LEU A 254 -13.43 -4.43 1.42
N ALA A 255 -13.41 -5.70 1.02
CA ALA A 255 -13.13 -6.10 -0.35
C ALA A 255 -14.14 -5.48 -1.32
N LYS A 256 -15.43 -5.50 -0.97
CA LYS A 256 -16.49 -4.84 -1.74
C LYS A 256 -16.35 -3.33 -1.76
N LYS A 257 -15.97 -2.69 -0.65
CA LYS A 257 -15.70 -1.24 -0.61
C LYS A 257 -14.64 -0.83 -1.64
N TYR A 258 -13.65 -1.69 -1.87
CA TYR A 258 -12.54 -1.44 -2.78
C TYR A 258 -12.65 -2.12 -4.15
N GLY A 259 -13.76 -2.82 -4.43
CA GLY A 259 -14.03 -3.46 -5.72
C GLY A 259 -13.13 -4.65 -6.04
N ILE A 260 -12.68 -5.38 -5.02
CA ILE A 260 -11.80 -6.56 -5.13
C ILE A 260 -12.43 -7.84 -4.55
N GLU A 261 -13.75 -7.85 -4.32
CA GLU A 261 -14.46 -8.98 -3.72
C GLU A 261 -14.25 -10.31 -4.46
N ASP A 262 -14.20 -10.28 -5.79
CA ASP A 262 -13.98 -11.46 -6.64
C ASP A 262 -12.54 -11.97 -6.61
N MET A 263 -11.64 -11.24 -5.94
CA MET A 263 -10.22 -11.56 -5.84
C MET A 263 -9.85 -12.18 -4.50
N ILE A 264 -10.72 -12.15 -3.49
CA ILE A 264 -10.41 -12.69 -2.16
C ILE A 264 -10.28 -14.21 -2.22
N CYS A 265 -9.19 -14.73 -1.66
CA CYS A 265 -8.94 -16.19 -1.51
C CYS A 265 -8.63 -16.61 -0.07
N LEU A 266 -8.75 -15.67 0.88
CA LEU A 266 -8.53 -15.96 2.28
C LEU A 266 -9.54 -17.02 2.75
N GLY A 267 -9.03 -18.12 3.31
CA GLY A 267 -9.87 -19.23 3.79
C GLY A 267 -10.20 -20.30 2.75
N ASP A 268 -9.81 -20.09 1.48
CA ASP A 268 -9.83 -21.16 0.48
C ASP A 268 -8.81 -22.25 0.88
N LYS A 269 -9.17 -23.52 0.65
CA LYS A 269 -8.33 -24.68 0.93
C LYS A 269 -7.77 -25.30 -0.35
#